data_AF-A0A968LGR3-F1
#
_entry.id   AF-A0A968LGR3-F1
#
_cell.length_a   1.000
_cell.length_b   1.000
_cell.length_c   1.000
_cell.angle_alpha   90.00
_cell.angle_beta   90.00
_cell.angle_gamma   90.00
#
_symmetry.space_group_name_H-M   'P 1'
#
loop_
_entity.id
_entity.type
_entity.pdbx_description
1 polymer ?
#
loop_
_entity_poly.entity_id
_entity_poly.type
_entity_poly.pdbx_seq_one_letter_code
_entity_poly.pdbx_strand_id
1 'polypeptide(L)'
;MAVEYLGIFDAPSMVDLAGLPADASIENLGVGGDLASLTSIAMPPGGARKLRFSDWQRSSLDLLATASPAPLSISVSRAPLLEDLDDIAQCCIDQQAELSIAVFDTPLLTELQGLEPFTELARLQASGSPEVVSLAGLQNLEVVGELVIGDHCSAPDPSLGLTDLHGLEQLVEVADLEFSGQAELVSLAGLPTELVVGHADMSRNPMLAQALINAWFAAVMLQPQGCDNLDGPPCEGICPQ
;
A
#
# COMPACT_ATOMS: atom_id res chain seq x y z
N MET A 1 14.04 -26.61 -5.75
CA MET A 1 12.63 -27.01 -5.50
C MET A 1 11.78 -25.75 -5.51
N ALA A 2 10.66 -25.70 -6.23
CA ALA A 2 9.75 -24.56 -6.19
C ALA A 2 8.61 -24.86 -5.22
N VAL A 3 8.42 -23.99 -4.23
CA VAL A 3 7.32 -24.02 -3.26
C VAL A 3 6.38 -22.89 -3.62
N GLU A 4 5.15 -23.22 -3.98
CA GLU A 4 4.16 -22.19 -4.34
C GLU A 4 3.73 -21.35 -3.13
N TYR A 5 3.55 -22.00 -1.98
CA TYR A 5 3.11 -21.36 -0.75
C TYR A 5 3.75 -22.00 0.48
N LEU A 6 4.31 -21.17 1.36
CA LEU A 6 4.74 -21.55 2.72
C LEU A 6 4.12 -20.58 3.72
N GLY A 7 3.40 -21.11 4.71
CA GLY A 7 2.77 -20.33 5.77
C GLY A 7 3.37 -20.66 7.14
N ILE A 8 3.68 -19.64 7.92
CA ILE A 8 4.25 -19.75 9.26
C ILE A 8 3.39 -18.90 10.18
N PHE A 9 2.52 -19.57 10.93
CA PHE A 9 1.53 -18.93 11.77
C PHE A 9 1.56 -19.57 13.16
N ASP A 10 1.46 -18.73 14.19
CA ASP A 10 1.37 -19.17 15.59
C ASP A 10 2.49 -20.16 15.97
N ALA A 11 3.72 -19.81 15.60
CA ALA A 11 4.93 -20.59 15.85
C ALA A 11 5.87 -19.86 16.83
N PRO A 12 5.48 -19.70 18.11
CA PRO A 12 6.17 -18.82 19.06
C PRO A 12 7.61 -19.25 19.39
N SER A 13 7.97 -20.52 19.11
CA SER A 13 9.31 -21.07 19.33
C SER A 13 10.16 -21.17 18.06
N MET A 14 9.61 -20.85 16.88
CA MET A 14 10.39 -20.83 15.64
C MET A 14 11.32 -19.62 15.64
N VAL A 15 12.60 -19.83 15.32
CA VAL A 15 13.63 -18.77 15.33
C VAL A 15 14.01 -18.35 13.92
N ASP A 16 14.06 -19.29 12.99
CA ASP A 16 14.42 -19.06 11.59
C ASP A 16 13.82 -20.14 10.66
N LEU A 17 14.12 -20.02 9.37
CA LEU A 17 13.77 -20.99 8.32
C LEU A 17 14.93 -21.96 8.00
N ALA A 18 15.87 -22.13 8.93
CA ALA A 18 16.99 -23.03 8.71
C ALA A 18 16.48 -24.47 8.50
N GLY A 19 17.10 -25.17 7.55
CA GLY A 19 16.72 -26.53 7.19
C GLY A 19 15.86 -26.65 5.93
N LEU A 20 15.40 -25.54 5.35
CA LEU A 20 14.89 -25.55 3.98
C LEU A 20 16.01 -25.96 2.98
N PRO A 21 15.69 -26.69 1.90
CA PRO A 21 16.66 -27.07 0.88
C PRO A 21 17.38 -25.86 0.28
N ALA A 22 18.66 -26.04 -0.08
CA ALA A 22 19.49 -24.96 -0.60
C ALA A 22 18.97 -24.34 -1.91
N ASP A 23 18.16 -25.07 -2.65
CA ASP A 23 17.57 -24.70 -3.94
C ASP A 23 16.07 -24.38 -3.82
N ALA A 24 15.55 -24.19 -2.61
CA ALA A 24 14.16 -23.81 -2.39
C ALA A 24 13.92 -22.38 -2.87
N SER A 25 12.95 -22.21 -3.76
CA SER A 25 12.37 -20.91 -4.12
C SER A 25 10.93 -20.90 -3.67
N ILE A 26 10.51 -19.83 -3.01
CA ILE A 26 9.16 -19.69 -2.49
C ILE A 26 8.45 -18.59 -3.29
N GLU A 27 7.35 -18.91 -3.94
CA GLU A 27 6.56 -17.89 -4.62
C GLU A 27 5.83 -17.00 -3.60
N ASN A 28 5.22 -17.61 -2.58
CA ASN A 28 4.49 -16.90 -1.52
C ASN A 28 4.92 -17.38 -0.13
N LEU A 29 5.54 -16.50 0.66
CA LEU A 29 5.80 -16.72 2.08
C LEU A 29 4.81 -15.90 2.92
N GLY A 30 4.00 -16.58 3.73
CA GLY A 30 3.14 -15.95 4.73
C GLY A 30 3.72 -16.12 6.13
N VAL A 31 3.82 -15.03 6.88
CA VAL A 31 4.19 -15.00 8.30
C VAL A 31 3.12 -14.26 9.09
N GLY A 32 2.75 -14.77 10.26
CA GLY A 32 1.70 -14.13 11.05
C GLY A 32 1.39 -14.75 12.40
N GLY A 33 0.49 -14.11 13.14
CA GLY A 33 0.09 -14.55 14.49
C GLY A 33 1.24 -14.44 15.50
N ASP A 34 1.29 -15.36 16.47
CA ASP A 34 2.36 -15.36 17.48
C ASP A 34 3.67 -15.93 16.92
N LEU A 35 4.59 -15.02 16.58
CA LEU A 35 5.93 -15.33 16.11
C LEU A 35 7.00 -14.72 17.01
N ALA A 36 6.81 -14.67 18.33
CA ALA A 36 7.68 -13.93 19.26
C ALA A 36 9.19 -14.23 19.14
N SER A 37 9.58 -15.45 18.75
CA SER A 37 11.00 -15.85 18.63
C SER A 37 11.59 -15.75 17.23
N LEU A 38 10.79 -15.48 16.19
CA LEU A 38 11.26 -15.50 14.80
C LEU A 38 12.14 -14.27 14.55
N THR A 39 13.41 -14.45 14.19
CA THR A 39 14.35 -13.34 13.94
C THR A 39 14.87 -13.32 12.51
N SER A 40 14.59 -14.38 11.73
CA SER A 40 15.06 -14.47 10.37
C SER A 40 14.08 -15.22 9.47
N ILE A 41 13.86 -14.64 8.29
CA ILE A 41 13.21 -15.30 7.14
C ILE A 41 14.23 -15.52 6.02
N ALA A 42 15.53 -15.43 6.31
CA ALA A 42 16.57 -15.75 5.35
C ALA A 42 16.40 -17.18 4.86
N MET A 43 16.43 -17.34 3.54
CA MET A 43 16.32 -18.64 2.88
C MET A 43 17.56 -18.87 2.02
N PRO A 44 17.93 -20.14 1.77
CA PRO A 44 18.89 -20.46 0.72
C PRO A 44 18.42 -19.93 -0.66
N PRO A 45 19.29 -19.85 -1.69
CA PRO A 45 19.27 -18.91 -2.84
C PRO A 45 18.00 -18.66 -3.69
N GLY A 46 16.83 -19.16 -3.34
CA GLY A 46 15.56 -18.81 -4.00
C GLY A 46 14.71 -17.75 -3.31
N GLY A 47 14.91 -17.46 -2.02
CA GLY A 47 14.11 -16.49 -1.23
C GLY A 47 12.59 -16.59 -1.41
N ALA A 48 11.88 -15.53 -1.05
CA ALA A 48 10.44 -15.39 -1.31
C ALA A 48 10.19 -14.27 -2.32
N ARG A 49 9.49 -14.59 -3.41
CA ARG A 49 9.09 -13.57 -4.39
C ARG A 49 8.02 -12.64 -3.82
N LYS A 50 7.08 -13.19 -3.03
CA LYS A 50 6.04 -12.43 -2.34
C LYS A 50 6.09 -12.75 -0.85
N LEU A 51 6.07 -11.72 -0.02
CA LEU A 51 6.04 -11.82 1.43
C LEU A 51 4.75 -11.21 1.96
N ARG A 52 4.03 -11.98 2.79
CA ARG A 52 2.80 -11.55 3.45
C ARG A 52 2.96 -11.59 4.96
N PHE A 53 2.76 -10.46 5.61
CA PHE A 53 2.58 -10.32 7.05
C PHE A 53 1.07 -10.27 7.33
N SER A 54 0.56 -11.20 8.13
CA SER A 54 -0.87 -11.26 8.50
C SER A 54 -1.03 -11.40 9.99
N ASP A 55 -1.98 -10.68 10.59
CA ASP A 55 -2.15 -10.67 12.05
C ASP A 55 -0.85 -10.29 12.78
N TRP A 56 -0.12 -9.32 12.21
CA TRP A 56 1.25 -8.99 12.60
C TRP A 56 1.29 -8.22 13.92
N GLN A 57 1.87 -8.83 14.95
CA GLN A 57 1.89 -8.30 16.33
C GLN A 57 3.22 -7.60 16.69
N ARG A 58 3.94 -7.02 15.72
CA ARG A 58 5.16 -6.25 15.98
C ARG A 58 5.04 -4.83 15.44
N SER A 59 5.86 -3.93 15.97
CA SER A 59 5.87 -2.52 15.57
C SER A 59 6.65 -2.21 14.30
N SER A 60 7.45 -3.16 13.81
CA SER A 60 8.22 -3.02 12.58
C SER A 60 8.17 -4.31 11.77
N LEU A 61 8.71 -4.28 10.54
CA LEU A 61 8.85 -5.43 9.64
C LEU A 61 10.29 -5.95 9.68
N ASP A 62 10.89 -6.03 10.86
CA ASP A 62 12.31 -6.34 11.13
C ASP A 62 12.84 -7.59 10.39
N LEU A 63 11.96 -8.56 10.13
CA LEU A 63 12.28 -9.75 9.36
C LEU A 63 12.78 -9.46 7.94
N LEU A 64 12.36 -8.33 7.34
CA LEU A 64 12.81 -7.88 6.01
C LEU A 64 14.33 -7.69 5.94
N ALA A 65 14.99 -7.34 7.05
CA ALA A 65 16.46 -7.23 7.10
C ALA A 65 17.19 -8.53 6.72
N THR A 66 16.49 -9.67 6.78
CA THR A 66 17.03 -10.99 6.45
C THR A 66 16.48 -11.57 5.14
N ALA A 67 15.51 -10.90 4.49
CA ALA A 67 14.91 -11.39 3.26
C ALA A 67 15.93 -11.34 2.11
N SER A 68 16.30 -12.51 1.59
CA SER A 68 17.26 -12.63 0.50
C SER A 68 16.85 -13.75 -0.49
N PRO A 69 16.66 -13.44 -1.79
CA PRO A 69 16.62 -12.09 -2.37
C PRO A 69 15.50 -11.23 -1.77
N ALA A 70 15.60 -9.90 -1.95
CA ALA A 70 14.52 -9.00 -1.57
C ALA A 70 13.23 -9.36 -2.34
N PRO A 71 12.06 -9.35 -1.69
CA PRO A 71 10.80 -9.68 -2.34
C PRO A 71 10.38 -8.62 -3.36
N LEU A 72 9.63 -9.04 -4.37
CA LEU A 72 8.97 -8.14 -5.34
C LEU A 72 7.60 -7.66 -4.84
N SER A 73 7.05 -8.30 -3.82
CA SER A 73 5.76 -7.92 -3.27
C SER A 73 5.75 -8.10 -1.76
N ILE A 74 5.33 -7.06 -1.05
CA ILE A 74 5.12 -7.04 0.38
C ILE A 74 3.66 -6.71 0.64
N SER A 75 2.97 -7.58 1.37
CA SER A 75 1.62 -7.31 1.84
C SER A 75 1.59 -7.40 3.36
N VAL A 76 1.08 -6.37 4.02
CA VAL A 76 0.87 -6.33 5.46
C VAL A 76 -0.62 -6.20 5.72
N SER A 77 -1.14 -7.02 6.61
CA SER A 77 -2.56 -7.07 6.92
C SER A 77 -2.78 -7.29 8.41
N ARG A 78 -3.75 -6.58 9.00
CA ARG A 78 -4.10 -6.68 10.43
C ARG A 78 -2.85 -6.53 11.30
N ALA A 79 -2.19 -5.38 11.19
CA ALA A 79 -0.97 -5.06 11.92
C ALA A 79 -1.24 -3.89 12.89
N PRO A 80 -1.89 -4.15 14.05
CA PRO A 80 -2.34 -3.09 14.96
C PRO A 80 -1.22 -2.34 15.66
N LEU A 81 0.03 -2.82 15.56
CA LEU A 81 1.19 -2.23 16.22
C LEU A 81 2.19 -1.60 15.25
N LEU A 82 2.05 -1.79 13.93
CA LEU A 82 3.02 -1.32 12.95
C LEU A 82 3.01 0.22 12.89
N GLU A 83 4.18 0.84 13.10
CA GLU A 83 4.31 2.30 13.21
C GLU A 83 4.84 2.94 11.91
N ASP A 84 5.69 2.23 11.16
CA ASP A 84 6.34 2.75 9.94
C ASP A 84 6.66 1.63 8.93
N LEU A 85 7.20 2.01 7.77
CA LEU A 85 7.66 1.12 6.71
C LEU A 85 9.18 1.24 6.45
N ASP A 86 9.98 1.69 7.41
CA ASP A 86 11.42 1.93 7.23
C ASP A 86 12.16 0.67 6.77
N ASP A 87 11.74 -0.49 7.29
CA ASP A 87 12.30 -1.80 6.92
C ASP A 87 12.07 -2.14 5.43
N ILE A 88 11.04 -1.59 4.78
CA ILE A 88 10.81 -1.75 3.33
C ILE A 88 11.86 -0.98 2.54
N ALA A 89 12.14 0.29 2.90
CA ALA A 89 13.22 1.05 2.28
C ALA A 89 14.58 0.36 2.46
N GLN A 90 14.85 -0.18 3.64
CA GLN A 90 16.15 -0.83 3.89
C GLN A 90 16.34 -2.12 3.08
N CYS A 91 15.30 -2.94 2.95
CA CYS A 91 15.40 -4.24 2.30
C CYS A 91 15.25 -4.17 0.79
N CYS A 92 14.33 -3.33 0.30
CA CYS A 92 13.74 -3.48 -1.03
C CYS A 92 13.97 -2.28 -1.95
N ILE A 93 14.81 -1.31 -1.56
CA ILE A 93 15.01 -0.11 -2.38
C ILE A 93 15.50 -0.41 -3.79
N ASP A 94 16.25 -1.49 -3.99
CA ASP A 94 16.75 -1.89 -5.31
C ASP A 94 15.64 -2.42 -6.24
N GLN A 95 14.43 -2.69 -5.73
CA GLN A 95 13.31 -3.21 -6.53
C GLN A 95 12.55 -2.13 -7.30
N GLN A 96 12.45 -0.91 -6.77
CA GLN A 96 11.80 0.26 -7.42
C GLN A 96 10.51 -0.11 -8.18
N ALA A 97 10.49 0.09 -9.50
CA ALA A 97 9.38 -0.17 -10.41
C ALA A 97 8.84 -1.61 -10.42
N GLU A 98 9.55 -2.57 -9.83
CA GLU A 98 9.08 -3.95 -9.69
C GLU A 98 8.38 -4.21 -8.34
N LEU A 99 8.54 -3.31 -7.36
CA LEU A 99 8.03 -3.48 -6.01
C LEU A 99 6.54 -3.16 -5.91
N SER A 100 5.78 -4.11 -5.37
CA SER A 100 4.39 -3.93 -4.98
C SER A 100 4.23 -3.93 -3.46
N ILE A 101 3.66 -2.86 -2.91
CA ILE A 101 3.40 -2.70 -1.48
C ILE A 101 1.88 -2.64 -1.27
N ALA A 102 1.38 -3.41 -0.31
CA ALA A 102 -0.03 -3.37 0.08
C ALA A 102 -0.17 -3.44 1.59
N VAL A 103 -0.75 -2.40 2.21
CA VAL A 103 -1.00 -2.33 3.66
C VAL A 103 -2.49 -2.27 3.95
N PHE A 104 -2.93 -3.11 4.87
CA PHE A 104 -4.33 -3.30 5.24
C PHE A 104 -4.50 -3.37 6.75
N ASP A 105 -5.51 -2.70 7.30
CA ASP A 105 -5.81 -2.76 8.73
C ASP A 105 -4.58 -2.48 9.60
N THR A 106 -3.88 -1.37 9.31
CA THR A 106 -2.69 -0.90 10.04
C THR A 106 -2.97 0.43 10.74
N PRO A 107 -3.74 0.42 11.86
CA PRO A 107 -4.25 1.64 12.47
C PRO A 107 -3.17 2.59 13.01
N LEU A 108 -1.98 2.13 13.39
CA LEU A 108 -0.92 3.04 13.87
C LEU A 108 -0.03 3.61 12.75
N LEU A 109 -0.17 3.11 11.52
CA LEU A 109 0.56 3.61 10.37
C LEU A 109 -0.16 4.87 9.85
N THR A 110 0.14 6.02 10.45
CA THR A 110 -0.55 7.29 10.15
C THR A 110 0.08 8.07 8.99
N GLU A 111 1.32 7.73 8.68
CA GLU A 111 2.10 8.26 7.57
C GLU A 111 2.76 7.11 6.82
N LEU A 112 3.14 7.34 5.57
CA LEU A 112 3.87 6.35 4.77
C LEU A 112 5.39 6.48 4.95
N GLN A 113 5.83 6.76 6.18
CA GLN A 113 7.25 6.88 6.51
C GLN A 113 8.00 5.60 6.12
N GLY A 114 9.16 5.75 5.52
CA GLY A 114 9.97 4.66 4.98
C GLY A 114 9.78 4.47 3.47
N LEU A 115 8.83 5.17 2.84
CA LEU A 115 8.67 5.15 1.37
C LEU A 115 9.39 6.32 0.66
N GLU A 116 9.99 7.25 1.40
CA GLU A 116 10.63 8.45 0.84
C GLU A 116 11.72 8.16 -0.20
N PRO A 117 12.53 7.08 -0.08
CA PRO A 117 13.61 6.84 -1.03
C PRO A 117 13.14 6.31 -2.40
N PHE A 118 11.88 5.87 -2.54
CA PHE A 118 11.37 5.32 -3.79
C PHE A 118 10.96 6.43 -4.76
N THR A 119 11.45 6.34 -5.99
CA THR A 119 11.01 7.19 -7.11
C THR A 119 10.06 6.46 -8.04
N GLU A 120 10.11 5.12 -8.04
CA GLU A 120 9.23 4.28 -8.85
C GLU A 120 8.67 3.12 -8.00
N LEU A 121 7.42 2.75 -8.24
CA LEU A 121 6.78 1.55 -7.67
C LEU A 121 5.92 0.85 -8.71
N ALA A 122 5.85 -0.49 -8.66
CA ALA A 122 4.85 -1.22 -9.45
C ALA A 122 3.44 -0.89 -8.93
N ARG A 123 3.28 -0.92 -7.61
CA ARG A 123 1.99 -0.76 -6.95
C ARG A 123 2.15 -0.28 -5.51
N LEU A 124 1.30 0.63 -5.09
CA LEU A 124 1.07 0.99 -3.70
C LEU A 124 -0.42 0.94 -3.41
N GLN A 125 -0.81 0.09 -2.47
CA GLN A 125 -2.17 0.09 -1.93
C GLN A 125 -2.14 0.29 -0.42
N ALA A 126 -2.94 1.21 0.07
CA ALA A 126 -3.24 1.37 1.49
C ALA A 126 -4.75 1.43 1.67
N SER A 127 -5.35 0.44 2.32
CA SER A 127 -6.78 0.46 2.62
C SER A 127 -7.07 -0.10 4.01
N GLY A 128 -8.26 0.17 4.55
CA GLY A 128 -8.63 -0.26 5.91
C GLY A 128 -7.65 0.20 7.00
N SER A 129 -6.76 1.14 6.70
CA SER A 129 -5.72 1.66 7.59
C SER A 129 -6.12 3.09 7.89
N PRO A 130 -7.09 3.25 8.79
CA PRO A 130 -7.95 4.41 8.73
C PRO A 130 -7.22 5.67 9.21
N GLU A 131 -6.05 5.52 9.85
CA GLU A 131 -5.26 6.66 10.32
C GLU A 131 -4.23 7.19 9.32
N VAL A 132 -4.11 6.68 8.08
CA VAL A 132 -3.25 7.33 7.07
C VAL A 132 -3.83 8.70 6.74
N VAL A 133 -3.28 9.73 7.41
CA VAL A 133 -3.71 11.13 7.30
C VAL A 133 -2.75 11.97 6.48
N SER A 134 -1.63 11.38 6.05
CA SER A 134 -0.57 12.06 5.30
C SER A 134 0.08 11.14 4.28
N LEU A 135 0.36 11.68 3.08
CA LEU A 135 1.16 11.03 2.05
C LEU A 135 2.62 11.54 2.03
N ALA A 136 3.09 12.17 3.11
CA ALA A 136 4.42 12.80 3.17
C ALA A 136 5.59 11.86 2.85
N GLY A 137 5.42 10.55 3.03
CA GLY A 137 6.39 9.53 2.65
C GLY A 137 6.49 9.26 1.14
N LEU A 138 5.62 9.84 0.31
CA LEU A 138 5.59 9.67 -1.15
C LEU A 138 6.18 10.85 -1.90
N GLN A 139 6.78 11.82 -1.21
CA GLN A 139 7.21 13.11 -1.75
C GLN A 139 8.25 13.04 -2.88
N ASN A 140 8.88 11.90 -3.09
CA ASN A 140 9.84 11.67 -4.19
C ASN A 140 9.32 10.69 -5.26
N LEU A 141 8.10 10.16 -5.10
CA LEU A 141 7.52 9.19 -6.03
C LEU A 141 7.17 9.90 -7.35
N GLU A 142 7.76 9.45 -8.45
CA GLU A 142 7.58 10.00 -9.79
C GLU A 142 6.70 9.11 -10.67
N VAL A 143 6.87 7.78 -10.56
CA VAL A 143 6.14 6.81 -11.40
C VAL A 143 5.55 5.71 -10.53
N VAL A 144 4.27 5.41 -10.73
CA VAL A 144 3.63 4.29 -10.08
C VAL A 144 2.67 3.57 -11.02
N GLY A 145 2.74 2.24 -11.10
CA GLY A 145 1.76 1.50 -11.89
C GLY A 145 0.35 1.71 -11.34
N GLU A 146 0.13 1.33 -10.09
CA GLU A 146 -1.16 1.46 -9.42
C GLU A 146 -0.99 2.14 -8.05
N LEU A 147 -1.74 3.22 -7.80
CA LEU A 147 -1.82 3.91 -6.52
C LEU A 147 -3.26 3.89 -6.01
N VAL A 148 -3.53 3.11 -4.97
CA VAL A 148 -4.85 2.96 -4.37
C VAL A 148 -4.80 3.35 -2.90
N ILE A 149 -5.52 4.41 -2.54
CA ILE A 149 -5.69 4.83 -1.15
C ILE A 149 -7.16 4.78 -0.75
N GLY A 150 -7.45 3.98 0.25
CA GLY A 150 -8.77 3.77 0.83
C GLY A 150 -9.52 2.56 0.28
N ASP A 151 -10.82 2.50 0.58
CA ASP A 151 -11.69 1.36 0.27
C ASP A 151 -12.97 1.83 -0.42
N HIS A 152 -13.16 1.41 -1.68
CA HIS A 152 -14.34 1.73 -2.47
C HIS A 152 -15.57 0.89 -2.11
N CYS A 153 -15.47 -0.08 -1.20
CA CYS A 153 -16.58 -0.93 -0.79
C CYS A 153 -17.05 -0.79 0.65
N SER A 154 -16.21 -0.31 1.55
CA SER A 154 -16.66 0.09 2.88
C SER A 154 -17.27 1.49 2.89
N ALA A 155 -18.12 1.77 3.88
CA ALA A 155 -18.55 3.15 4.14
C ALA A 155 -17.34 3.95 4.65
N PRO A 156 -17.19 5.24 4.27
CA PRO A 156 -16.13 6.08 4.82
C PRO A 156 -16.22 6.13 6.34
N ASP A 157 -15.11 5.94 7.04
CA ASP A 157 -15.05 6.18 8.47
C ASP A 157 -14.96 7.70 8.71
N PRO A 158 -15.97 8.33 9.36
CA PRO A 158 -16.02 9.78 9.52
C PRO A 158 -14.94 10.35 10.44
N SER A 159 -14.12 9.52 11.08
CA SER A 159 -13.06 9.99 11.96
C SER A 159 -11.69 10.05 11.27
N LEU A 160 -11.60 9.65 10.00
CA LEU A 160 -10.40 9.05 9.43
C LEU A 160 -10.29 9.33 7.91
N GLY A 161 -9.10 9.73 7.45
CA GLY A 161 -8.81 9.99 6.03
C GLY A 161 -7.92 11.21 5.77
N LEU A 162 -7.40 11.29 4.54
CA LEU A 162 -6.61 12.41 4.05
C LEU A 162 -7.42 13.71 3.97
N THR A 163 -6.81 14.87 4.23
CA THR A 163 -7.44 16.19 3.99
C THR A 163 -7.12 16.79 2.62
N ASP A 164 -5.94 16.45 2.11
CA ASP A 164 -5.42 16.78 0.79
C ASP A 164 -4.45 15.67 0.35
N LEU A 165 -3.79 15.86 -0.79
CA LEU A 165 -2.90 14.87 -1.41
C LEU A 165 -1.44 15.35 -1.43
N HIS A 166 -1.07 16.24 -0.50
CA HIS A 166 0.32 16.69 -0.35
C HIS A 166 1.24 15.49 -0.08
N GLY A 167 2.39 15.47 -0.76
CA GLY A 167 3.26 14.30 -0.88
C GLY A 167 3.24 13.68 -2.27
N LEU A 168 2.27 14.02 -3.15
CA LEU A 168 2.21 13.50 -4.52
C LEU A 168 2.74 14.46 -5.58
N GLU A 169 3.38 15.57 -5.19
CA GLU A 169 3.74 16.67 -6.10
C GLU A 169 4.74 16.27 -7.18
N GLN A 170 5.52 15.21 -6.96
CA GLN A 170 6.52 14.74 -7.91
C GLN A 170 5.97 13.71 -8.91
N LEU A 171 4.73 13.26 -8.78
CA LEU A 171 4.17 12.27 -9.71
C LEU A 171 4.16 12.81 -11.14
N VAL A 172 4.73 12.03 -12.05
CA VAL A 172 4.77 12.30 -13.50
C VAL A 172 3.88 11.32 -14.25
N GLU A 173 3.83 10.07 -13.82
CA GLU A 173 3.04 9.02 -14.47
C GLU A 173 2.39 8.07 -13.45
N VAL A 174 1.10 7.80 -13.66
CA VAL A 174 0.36 6.74 -12.97
C VAL A 174 -0.54 5.99 -13.94
N ALA A 175 -0.48 4.65 -13.95
CA ALA A 175 -1.37 3.89 -14.82
C ALA A 175 -2.80 3.86 -14.26
N ASP A 176 -2.95 3.54 -12.98
CA ASP A 176 -4.22 3.46 -12.26
C ASP A 176 -4.17 4.24 -10.92
N LEU A 177 -5.05 5.24 -10.76
CA LEU A 177 -5.12 6.09 -9.58
C LEU A 177 -6.49 5.99 -8.90
N GLU A 178 -6.54 5.53 -7.66
CA GLU A 178 -7.78 5.44 -6.88
C GLU A 178 -7.65 6.14 -5.53
N PHE A 179 -8.52 7.11 -5.28
CA PHE A 179 -8.74 7.68 -3.95
C PHE A 179 -10.19 7.48 -3.55
N SER A 180 -10.42 6.54 -2.63
CA SER A 180 -11.76 6.19 -2.21
C SER A 180 -11.96 6.27 -0.70
N GLY A 181 -13.15 6.67 -0.28
CA GLY A 181 -13.53 6.61 1.14
C GLY A 181 -12.80 7.60 2.06
N GLN A 182 -12.22 8.69 1.55
CA GLN A 182 -11.52 9.68 2.36
C GLN A 182 -12.53 10.68 2.95
N ALA A 183 -12.89 10.49 4.22
CA ALA A 183 -13.99 11.24 4.84
C ALA A 183 -13.70 12.75 4.96
N GLU A 184 -12.43 13.12 5.16
CA GLU A 184 -12.00 14.50 5.40
C GLU A 184 -11.38 15.18 4.17
N LEU A 185 -11.33 14.48 3.01
CA LEU A 185 -10.64 14.98 1.81
C LEU A 185 -11.45 16.13 1.21
N VAL A 186 -10.89 17.34 1.25
CA VAL A 186 -11.54 18.57 0.75
C VAL A 186 -10.83 19.16 -0.47
N SER A 187 -9.63 18.67 -0.78
CA SER A 187 -8.74 19.26 -1.77
C SER A 187 -7.99 18.19 -2.55
N LEU A 188 -7.69 18.47 -3.81
CA LEU A 188 -6.76 17.70 -4.65
C LEU A 188 -5.36 18.35 -4.70
N ALA A 189 -5.08 19.30 -3.79
CA ALA A 189 -3.75 19.87 -3.66
C ALA A 189 -2.72 18.76 -3.44
N GLY A 190 -1.60 18.83 -4.16
CA GLY A 190 -0.60 17.77 -4.22
C GLY A 190 -0.67 16.94 -5.49
N LEU A 191 -1.83 16.77 -6.13
CA LEU A 191 -1.91 16.12 -7.44
C LEU A 191 -1.51 17.07 -8.59
N PRO A 192 -0.53 16.71 -9.43
CA PRO A 192 -0.16 17.51 -10.59
C PRO A 192 -1.26 17.54 -11.64
N THR A 193 -1.39 18.68 -12.33
CA THR A 193 -2.35 18.86 -13.44
C THR A 193 -1.80 18.43 -14.79
N GLU A 194 -0.49 18.19 -14.87
CA GLU A 194 0.21 17.65 -16.04
C GLU A 194 0.49 16.14 -15.90
N LEU A 195 -0.07 15.49 -14.88
CA LEU A 195 0.12 14.06 -14.60
C LEU A 195 -0.36 13.21 -15.78
N VAL A 196 0.47 12.27 -16.23
CA VAL A 196 0.06 11.26 -17.20
C VAL A 196 -0.69 10.16 -16.45
N VAL A 197 -2.00 10.08 -16.68
CA VAL A 197 -2.88 9.13 -15.98
C VAL A 197 -3.56 8.21 -17.00
N GLY A 198 -3.44 6.89 -16.81
CA GLY A 198 -4.18 5.92 -17.62
C GLY A 198 -5.66 5.86 -17.24
N HIS A 199 -5.92 5.66 -15.97
CA HIS A 199 -7.24 5.60 -15.35
C HIS A 199 -7.21 6.27 -13.97
N ALA A 200 -8.30 6.95 -13.63
CA ALA A 200 -8.50 7.50 -12.29
C ALA A 200 -9.94 7.28 -11.83
N ASP A 201 -10.08 6.95 -10.55
CA ASP A 201 -11.33 6.95 -9.81
C ASP A 201 -11.17 7.73 -8.50
N MET A 202 -12.13 8.61 -8.22
CA MET A 202 -12.21 9.34 -6.96
C MET A 202 -13.64 9.23 -6.46
N SER A 203 -13.90 8.31 -5.54
CA SER A 203 -15.26 8.00 -5.09
C SER A 203 -15.41 7.97 -3.58
N ARG A 204 -16.61 8.21 -3.07
CA ARG A 204 -16.92 8.14 -1.64
C ARG A 204 -16.06 9.09 -0.80
N ASN A 205 -15.75 10.27 -1.34
CA ASN A 205 -15.05 11.34 -0.61
C ASN A 205 -16.09 12.42 -0.26
N PRO A 206 -16.85 12.27 0.86
CA PRO A 206 -18.06 13.06 1.13
C PRO A 206 -17.82 14.55 1.34
N MET A 207 -16.57 14.98 1.52
CA MET A 207 -16.17 16.38 1.63
C MET A 207 -15.48 16.94 0.37
N LEU A 208 -15.17 16.09 -0.61
CA LEU A 208 -14.50 16.48 -1.85
C LEU A 208 -15.55 16.89 -2.88
N ALA A 209 -15.57 18.17 -3.25
CA ALA A 209 -16.53 18.66 -4.24
C ALA A 209 -16.32 17.99 -5.60
N GLN A 210 -17.40 17.43 -6.18
CA GLN A 210 -17.36 16.83 -7.51
C GLN A 210 -16.86 17.81 -8.59
N ALA A 211 -17.08 19.11 -8.42
CA ALA A 211 -16.55 20.12 -9.32
C ALA A 211 -15.01 20.19 -9.34
N LEU A 212 -14.33 19.93 -8.22
CA LEU A 212 -12.87 19.86 -8.15
C LEU A 212 -12.36 18.63 -8.90
N ILE A 213 -13.00 17.49 -8.71
CA ILE A 213 -12.71 16.24 -9.42
C ILE A 213 -12.85 16.47 -10.93
N ASN A 214 -14.00 16.98 -11.37
CA ASN A 214 -14.25 17.25 -12.79
C ASN A 214 -13.22 18.22 -13.39
N ALA A 215 -12.80 19.24 -12.65
CA ALA A 215 -11.79 20.19 -13.11
C ALA A 215 -10.41 19.54 -13.26
N TRP A 216 -10.02 18.69 -12.31
CA TRP A 216 -8.75 17.95 -12.39
C TRP A 216 -8.76 16.93 -13.54
N PHE A 217 -9.82 16.14 -13.68
CA PHE A 217 -9.98 15.20 -14.81
C PHE A 217 -9.87 15.91 -16.17
N ALA A 218 -10.48 17.11 -16.30
CA ALA A 218 -10.35 17.91 -17.50
C ALA A 218 -8.91 18.39 -17.76
N ALA A 219 -8.14 18.69 -16.70
CA ALA A 219 -6.74 19.08 -16.82
C ALA A 219 -5.84 17.93 -17.31
N VAL A 220 -6.05 16.72 -16.80
CA VAL A 220 -5.32 15.50 -17.21
C VAL A 220 -5.93 14.81 -18.44
N MET A 221 -6.85 15.47 -19.15
CA MET A 221 -7.50 14.97 -20.38
C MET A 221 -8.27 13.64 -20.23
N LEU A 222 -8.76 13.34 -19.02
CA LEU A 222 -9.61 12.18 -18.75
C LEU A 222 -11.11 12.54 -18.73
N GLN A 223 -11.94 11.54 -18.98
CA GLN A 223 -13.39 11.68 -18.77
C GLN A 223 -13.68 11.65 -17.26
N PRO A 224 -14.50 12.58 -16.73
CA PRO A 224 -14.82 12.59 -15.30
C PRO A 224 -15.40 11.25 -14.85
N GLN A 225 -14.79 10.68 -13.81
CA GLN A 225 -15.29 9.53 -13.06
C GLN A 225 -15.39 9.91 -11.58
N GLY A 226 -15.93 9.01 -10.77
CA GLY A 226 -16.17 9.24 -9.36
C GLY A 226 -17.64 9.39 -9.00
N CYS A 227 -17.99 8.91 -7.82
CA CYS A 227 -19.35 8.92 -7.29
C CYS A 227 -19.34 9.02 -5.75
N ASP A 228 -20.49 9.27 -5.14
CA ASP A 228 -20.64 9.45 -3.68
C ASP A 228 -19.70 10.52 -3.08
N ASN A 229 -19.32 11.51 -3.88
CA ASN A 229 -18.55 12.68 -3.45
C ASN A 229 -19.50 13.84 -3.07
N LEU A 230 -18.96 14.94 -2.53
CA LEU A 230 -19.76 16.13 -2.24
C LEU A 230 -20.38 16.69 -3.54
N ASP A 231 -21.71 16.77 -3.58
CA ASP A 231 -22.52 17.16 -4.74
C ASP A 231 -22.31 16.26 -5.99
N GLY A 232 -21.81 15.03 -5.80
CA GLY A 232 -21.57 14.05 -6.85
C GLY A 232 -22.75 13.11 -7.14
N PRO A 233 -22.69 12.34 -8.25
CA PRO A 233 -23.67 11.30 -8.54
C PRO A 233 -23.52 10.12 -7.56
N PRO A 234 -24.58 9.32 -7.31
CA PRO A 234 -24.48 8.13 -6.46
C PRO A 234 -23.69 7.02 -7.15
N CYS A 235 -23.00 6.18 -6.37
CA CYS A 235 -22.35 4.97 -6.90
C CYS A 235 -23.38 3.89 -7.25
N GLU A 236 -23.42 3.42 -8.51
CA GLU A 236 -24.30 2.33 -8.94
C GLU A 236 -23.55 1.00 -9.06
N GLY A 237 -23.92 -0.01 -8.26
CA GLY A 237 -23.52 -1.41 -8.49
C GLY A 237 -22.02 -1.72 -8.35
N ILE A 238 -21.24 -0.86 -7.69
CA ILE A 238 -19.78 -0.94 -7.67
C ILE A 238 -19.26 -2.04 -6.72
N CYS A 239 -20.04 -2.41 -5.70
CA CYS A 239 -19.64 -3.42 -4.72
C CYS A 239 -20.52 -4.66 -4.75
N PRO A 240 -19.93 -5.87 -4.71
CA PRO A 240 -20.71 -7.08 -4.54
C PRO A 240 -21.49 -6.99 -3.22
N GLN A 241 -22.80 -7.23 -3.31
CA GLN A 241 -23.71 -7.39 -2.17
C GLN A 241 -23.41 -8.68 -1.41
#